data_AF-A0A257JHG2-F1
#
_entry.id   AF-A0A257JHG2-F1
#
_cell.length_a   1.000
_cell.length_b   1.000
_cell.length_c   1.000
_cell.angle_alpha   90.00
_cell.angle_beta   90.00
_cell.angle_gamma   90.00
#
_symmetry.space_group_name_H-M   'P 1'
#
loop_
_entity.id
_entity.type
_entity.pdbx_description
1 polymer ?
#
loop_
_entity_poly.entity_id
_entity_poly.type
_entity_poly.pdbx_seq_one_letter_code
_entity_poly.pdbx_strand_id
1 'polypeptide(L)'
;MTDPTVEAQIIDLKAAGADTCFLRATPKCGAQAIRKVGELGWKPHFYVVSVSSSQATVLEPAGVNNSTGLITAMALKLAGDPTWDNDAGMKEFLAFMKQWSPEGNPMDSSAVLGYVSGQMIEHILKNCGDNLTRDNVLKQATNIKNLSFGLLLPGVTVNVSPDDYSTFSTFRTARFDGKRWAIFGEPINATAK
;
A
#
# COMPACT_ATOMS: atom_id res chain seq x y z
N MET A 1 -0.90 16.07 -18.98
CA MET A 1 0.16 16.35 -17.98
C MET A 1 1.39 16.82 -18.74
N THR A 2 1.78 18.09 -18.59
CA THR A 2 2.89 18.72 -19.34
C THR A 2 4.12 19.01 -18.49
N ASP A 3 4.01 19.01 -17.16
CA ASP A 3 5.14 19.27 -16.27
C ASP A 3 5.93 17.97 -15.99
N PRO A 4 7.27 17.98 -16.15
CA PRO A 4 8.11 16.81 -15.94
C PRO A 4 8.38 16.51 -14.44
N THR A 5 8.01 17.42 -13.55
CA THR A 5 8.15 17.31 -12.09
C THR A 5 6.91 17.88 -11.39
N VAL A 6 6.78 17.59 -10.10
CA VAL A 6 5.67 18.07 -9.24
C VAL A 6 6.07 19.20 -8.29
N GLU A 7 7.27 19.75 -8.46
CA GLU A 7 7.86 20.67 -7.48
C GLU A 7 7.14 22.02 -7.41
N ALA A 8 6.70 22.54 -8.57
CA ALA A 8 5.97 23.80 -8.65
C ALA A 8 4.67 23.71 -7.83
N GLN A 9 3.92 22.62 -7.98
CA GLN A 9 2.67 22.40 -7.25
C GLN A 9 2.88 22.33 -5.73
N ILE A 10 4.01 21.78 -5.25
CA ILE A 10 4.34 21.77 -3.83
C ILE A 10 4.68 23.18 -3.31
N ILE A 11 5.40 23.98 -4.10
CA ILE A 11 5.70 25.37 -3.76
C ILE A 11 4.40 26.18 -3.67
N ASP A 12 3.50 26.01 -4.63
CA ASP A 12 2.21 26.71 -4.66
C ASP A 12 1.33 26.35 -3.45
N LEU A 13 1.27 25.06 -3.07
CA LEU A 13 0.54 24.62 -1.88
C LEU A 13 1.09 25.27 -0.60
N LYS A 14 2.43 25.33 -0.45
CA LYS A 14 3.06 26.00 0.69
C LYS A 14 2.77 27.51 0.68
N ALA A 15 2.90 28.16 -0.47
CA ALA A 15 2.67 29.60 -0.63
C ALA A 15 1.20 29.98 -0.35
N ALA A 16 0.26 29.09 -0.63
CA ALA A 16 -1.16 29.25 -0.28
C ALA A 16 -1.43 29.14 1.23
N GLY A 17 -0.42 28.84 2.06
CA GLY A 17 -0.57 28.69 3.51
C GLY A 17 -1.23 27.38 3.93
N ALA A 18 -1.20 26.34 3.08
CA ALA A 18 -1.77 25.05 3.43
C ALA A 18 -1.07 24.42 4.63
N ASP A 19 -1.86 23.92 5.59
CA ASP A 19 -1.39 23.16 6.75
C ASP A 19 -1.39 21.64 6.52
N THR A 20 -2.06 21.19 5.45
CA THR A 20 -2.31 19.79 5.15
C THR A 20 -2.00 19.52 3.68
N CYS A 21 -1.32 18.40 3.42
CA CYS A 21 -1.00 17.95 2.07
C CYS A 21 -1.46 16.49 1.92
N PHE A 22 -2.40 16.24 0.99
CA PHE A 22 -2.76 14.90 0.57
C PHE A 22 -2.18 14.61 -0.81
N LEU A 23 -1.14 13.78 -0.84
CA LEU A 23 -0.37 13.48 -2.04
C LEU A 23 -0.84 12.15 -2.64
N ARG A 24 -1.60 12.28 -3.72
CA ARG A 24 -1.96 11.17 -4.62
C ARG A 24 -1.05 11.19 -5.84
N ALA A 25 0.07 10.48 -5.74
CA ALA A 25 1.09 10.44 -6.79
C ALA A 25 1.59 9.02 -7.05
N THR A 26 2.14 8.79 -8.26
CA THR A 26 2.92 7.60 -8.58
C THR A 26 4.28 7.65 -7.87
N PRO A 27 5.01 6.52 -7.72
CA PRO A 27 6.22 6.46 -6.90
C PRO A 27 7.26 7.56 -7.18
N LYS A 28 7.60 7.80 -8.45
CA LYS A 28 8.56 8.85 -8.84
C LYS A 28 8.10 10.25 -8.44
N CYS A 29 6.84 10.58 -8.73
CA CYS A 29 6.27 11.88 -8.37
C CYS A 29 6.13 12.02 -6.85
N GLY A 30 5.78 10.93 -6.16
CA GLY A 30 5.73 10.85 -4.71
C GLY A 30 7.06 11.21 -4.08
N ALA A 31 8.15 10.60 -4.55
CA ALA A 31 9.49 10.84 -4.05
C ALA A 31 9.95 12.30 -4.27
N GLN A 32 9.66 12.84 -5.46
CA GLN A 32 9.95 14.25 -5.78
C GLN A 32 9.19 15.21 -4.86
N ALA A 33 7.89 14.99 -4.64
CA ALA A 33 7.09 15.82 -3.76
C ALA A 33 7.56 15.75 -2.31
N ILE A 34 7.76 14.54 -1.76
CA ILE A 34 8.23 14.37 -0.37
C ILE A 34 9.57 15.06 -0.16
N ARG A 35 10.52 14.87 -1.07
CA ARG A 35 11.82 15.57 -1.01
C ARG A 35 11.63 17.08 -1.04
N LYS A 36 10.79 17.60 -1.93
CA LYS A 36 10.54 19.05 -2.04
C LYS A 36 9.93 19.64 -0.77
N VAL A 37 8.98 18.96 -0.15
CA VAL A 37 8.42 19.37 1.15
C VAL A 37 9.53 19.49 2.20
N GLY A 38 10.44 18.51 2.25
CA GLY A 38 11.61 18.50 3.12
C GLY A 38 12.59 19.66 2.86
N GLU A 39 12.98 19.87 1.59
CA GLU A 39 13.85 20.99 1.16
C GLU A 39 13.28 22.35 1.54
N LEU A 40 11.96 22.50 1.48
CA LEU A 40 11.27 23.73 1.86
C LEU A 40 11.13 23.91 3.37
N GLY A 41 11.53 22.92 4.18
CA GLY A 41 11.29 22.90 5.63
C GLY A 41 9.81 22.95 5.99
N TRP A 42 8.91 22.63 5.06
CA TRP A 42 7.47 22.68 5.28
C TRP A 42 7.04 21.44 6.08
N LYS A 43 6.17 21.64 7.07
CA LYS A 43 5.72 20.60 8.00
C LYS A 43 4.20 20.46 8.00
N PRO A 44 3.57 20.12 6.85
CA PRO A 44 2.13 19.91 6.83
C PRO A 44 1.74 18.60 7.51
N HIS A 45 0.46 18.44 7.83
CA HIS A 45 -0.14 17.12 7.97
C HIS A 45 -0.06 16.41 6.62
N PHE A 46 0.91 15.51 6.49
CA PHE A 46 1.31 14.99 5.19
C PHE A 46 0.82 13.55 5.00
N TYR A 47 -0.20 13.40 4.18
CA TYR A 47 -0.82 12.14 3.84
C TYR A 47 -0.37 11.67 2.47
N VAL A 48 -0.04 10.40 2.32
CA VAL A 48 0.31 9.77 1.05
C VAL A 48 -0.60 8.56 0.77
N VAL A 49 -0.85 8.29 -0.50
CA VAL A 49 -1.52 7.05 -0.91
C VAL A 49 -0.60 5.84 -0.76
N SER A 50 -1.17 4.63 -0.68
CA SER A 50 -0.42 3.38 -0.47
C SER A 50 0.71 3.13 -1.49
N VAL A 51 0.52 3.49 -2.76
CA VAL A 51 1.59 3.35 -3.77
C VAL A 51 2.77 4.31 -3.53
N SER A 52 2.55 5.39 -2.78
CA SER A 52 3.57 6.35 -2.34
C SER A 52 4.17 6.01 -0.96
N SER A 53 3.76 4.91 -0.32
CA SER A 53 4.33 4.48 0.97
C SER A 53 5.44 3.43 0.84
N SER A 54 5.81 3.03 -0.37
CA SER A 54 6.88 2.05 -0.62
C SER A 54 8.22 2.59 -0.13
N GLN A 55 8.91 1.83 0.72
CA GLN A 55 10.19 2.28 1.27
C GLN A 55 11.26 2.35 0.18
N ALA A 56 11.45 1.26 -0.55
CA ALA A 56 12.51 1.15 -1.57
C ALA A 56 12.32 2.10 -2.76
N THR A 57 11.07 2.28 -3.22
CA THR A 57 10.81 3.02 -4.46
C THR A 57 10.37 4.47 -4.24
N VAL A 58 10.08 4.88 -3.00
CA VAL A 58 9.60 6.25 -2.69
C VAL A 58 10.36 6.88 -1.55
N LEU A 59 10.34 6.29 -0.35
CA LEU A 59 10.88 6.94 0.85
C LEU A 59 12.41 7.07 0.83
N GLU A 60 13.10 6.03 0.37
CA GLU A 60 14.56 6.04 0.19
C GLU A 60 14.98 7.10 -0.86
N PRO A 61 14.42 7.13 -2.09
CA PRO A 61 14.68 8.19 -3.07
C PRO A 61 14.30 9.61 -2.62
N ALA A 62 13.29 9.75 -1.77
CA ALA A 62 12.90 11.04 -1.19
C ALA A 62 13.86 11.52 -0.08
N GLY A 63 14.66 10.60 0.47
CA GLY A 63 15.35 10.75 1.74
C GLY A 63 14.45 10.35 2.90
N VAL A 64 14.84 9.30 3.63
CA VAL A 64 14.07 8.74 4.76
C VAL A 64 13.74 9.80 5.82
N ASN A 65 14.67 10.73 6.08
CA ASN A 65 14.45 11.85 7.01
C ASN A 65 13.32 12.79 6.56
N ASN A 66 13.19 13.05 5.25
CA ASN A 66 12.10 13.86 4.69
C ASN A 66 10.75 13.15 4.77
N SER A 67 10.77 11.82 4.88
CA SER A 67 9.59 10.97 4.97
C SER A 67 9.06 10.80 6.40
N THR A 68 9.79 11.28 7.41
CA THR A 68 9.38 11.13 8.82
C THR A 68 8.12 11.95 9.10
N GLY A 69 7.11 11.30 9.68
CA GLY A 69 5.82 11.91 9.99
C GLY A 69 4.75 11.74 8.90
N LEU A 70 5.10 11.19 7.73
CA LEU A 70 4.11 10.84 6.70
C LEU A 70 3.04 9.91 7.28
N ILE A 71 1.80 10.08 6.82
CA ILE A 71 0.64 9.26 7.22
C ILE A 71 0.06 8.58 5.99
N THR A 72 -0.33 7.32 6.12
CA THR A 72 -0.99 6.56 5.04
C THR A 72 -2.06 5.63 5.61
N ALA A 73 -2.95 5.17 4.76
CA ALA A 73 -3.90 4.10 5.04
C ALA A 73 -3.42 2.80 4.38
N MET A 74 -3.38 1.72 5.15
CA MET A 74 -2.81 0.44 4.73
C MET A 74 -3.78 -0.71 4.95
N ALA A 75 -3.76 -1.67 4.03
CA ALA A 75 -4.44 -2.96 4.17
C ALA A 75 -3.45 -4.13 4.31
N LEU A 76 -2.19 -3.92 3.90
CA LEU A 76 -1.16 -4.95 3.80
C LEU A 76 -0.03 -4.68 4.80
N LYS A 77 0.57 -5.76 5.31
CA LYS A 77 1.87 -5.73 5.99
C LYS A 77 2.94 -5.34 4.98
N LEU A 78 3.93 -4.55 5.39
CA LEU A 78 5.08 -4.21 4.55
C LEU A 78 6.32 -4.91 5.09
N ALA A 79 7.18 -5.39 4.19
CA ALA A 79 8.47 -5.93 4.61
C ALA A 79 9.34 -4.85 5.25
N GLY A 80 10.24 -5.28 6.14
CA GLY A 80 11.21 -4.45 6.89
C GLY A 80 10.62 -3.55 7.95
N ASP A 81 9.33 -3.68 8.26
CA ASP A 81 8.83 -3.35 9.60
C ASP A 81 9.16 -4.52 10.55
N PRO A 82 9.99 -4.31 11.59
CA PRO A 82 10.37 -5.36 12.55
C PRO A 82 9.20 -6.01 13.27
N THR A 83 8.03 -5.35 13.29
CA THR A 83 6.77 -5.92 13.81
C THR A 83 6.41 -7.25 13.14
N TRP A 84 6.81 -7.44 11.88
CA TRP A 84 6.46 -8.63 11.09
C TRP A 84 7.59 -9.66 10.97
N ASP A 85 8.75 -9.44 11.60
CA ASP A 85 9.91 -10.36 11.49
C ASP A 85 9.57 -11.80 11.91
N ASN A 86 8.66 -11.94 12.87
CA ASN A 86 8.21 -13.24 13.37
C ASN A 86 6.86 -13.70 12.82
N ASP A 87 6.22 -12.91 11.97
CA ASP A 87 4.92 -13.22 11.37
C ASP A 87 5.03 -14.37 10.36
N ALA A 88 4.12 -15.35 10.44
CA ALA A 88 4.15 -16.51 9.57
C ALA A 88 3.95 -16.15 8.09
N GLY A 89 3.04 -15.23 7.79
CA GLY A 89 2.79 -14.78 6.42
C GLY A 89 3.97 -14.01 5.84
N MET A 90 4.62 -13.17 6.66
CA MET A 90 5.85 -12.49 6.24
C MET A 90 6.99 -13.46 5.96
N LYS A 91 7.19 -14.46 6.83
CA LYS A 91 8.20 -15.51 6.60
C LYS A 91 7.95 -16.31 5.33
N GLU A 92 6.69 -16.66 5.06
CA GLU A 92 6.28 -17.35 3.83
C GLU A 92 6.58 -16.51 2.59
N PHE A 93 6.22 -15.22 2.61
CA PHE A 93 6.52 -14.28 1.53
C PHE A 93 8.02 -14.13 1.27
N LEU A 94 8.82 -13.93 2.32
CA LEU A 94 10.27 -13.78 2.20
C LEU A 94 10.92 -15.07 1.67
N ALA A 95 10.44 -16.24 2.09
CA ALA A 95 10.89 -17.52 1.54
C ALA A 95 10.50 -17.68 0.06
N PHE A 96 9.27 -17.29 -0.30
CA PHE A 96 8.80 -17.31 -1.70
C PHE A 96 9.67 -16.42 -2.58
N MET A 97 9.92 -15.17 -2.16
CA MET A 97 10.78 -14.23 -2.89
C MET A 97 12.19 -14.82 -3.06
N LYS A 98 12.79 -15.35 -2.00
CA LYS A 98 14.12 -15.96 -2.07
C LYS A 98 14.20 -17.11 -3.07
N GLN A 99 13.14 -17.90 -3.20
CA GLN A 99 13.11 -19.05 -4.09
C GLN A 99 12.80 -18.68 -5.55
N TRP A 100 11.81 -17.81 -5.76
CA TRP A 100 11.19 -17.60 -7.07
C TRP A 100 11.45 -16.21 -7.68
N SER A 101 11.92 -15.26 -6.88
CA SER A 101 12.33 -13.92 -7.35
C SER A 101 13.51 -13.39 -6.51
N PRO A 102 14.67 -14.06 -6.52
CA PRO A 102 15.80 -13.72 -5.66
C PRO A 102 16.40 -12.34 -5.96
N GLU A 103 16.24 -11.85 -7.20
CA GLU A 103 16.57 -10.49 -7.62
C GLU A 103 15.54 -9.43 -7.22
N GLY A 104 14.34 -9.85 -6.80
CA GLY A 104 13.27 -8.96 -6.37
C GLY A 104 13.54 -8.34 -5.00
N ASN A 105 13.09 -7.10 -4.80
CA ASN A 105 13.21 -6.42 -3.50
C ASN A 105 11.94 -6.64 -2.67
N PRO A 106 11.97 -7.39 -1.55
CA PRO A 106 10.80 -7.60 -0.71
C PRO A 106 10.30 -6.31 -0.05
N MET A 107 11.16 -5.30 0.09
CA MET A 107 10.82 -3.97 0.62
C MET A 107 10.01 -3.11 -0.36
N ASP A 108 9.91 -3.52 -1.63
CA ASP A 108 8.97 -2.89 -2.54
C ASP A 108 7.55 -3.38 -2.25
N SER A 109 6.67 -2.47 -1.86
CA SER A 109 5.25 -2.77 -1.61
C SER A 109 4.55 -3.44 -2.80
N SER A 110 5.05 -3.24 -4.03
CA SER A 110 4.51 -3.88 -5.23
C SER A 110 4.71 -5.41 -5.22
N ALA A 111 5.82 -5.90 -4.64
CA ALA A 111 6.10 -7.33 -4.50
C ALA A 111 5.12 -8.00 -3.52
N VAL A 112 4.84 -7.33 -2.38
CA VAL A 112 3.83 -7.75 -1.41
C VAL A 112 2.45 -7.82 -2.06
N LEU A 113 2.05 -6.76 -2.79
CA LEU A 113 0.76 -6.73 -3.48
C LEU A 113 0.65 -7.82 -4.54
N GLY A 114 1.71 -8.05 -5.32
CA GLY A 114 1.77 -9.12 -6.32
C GLY A 114 1.61 -10.50 -5.70
N TYR A 115 2.27 -10.76 -4.57
CA TYR A 115 2.15 -12.03 -3.85
C TYR A 115 0.72 -12.28 -3.35
N VAL A 116 0.10 -11.29 -2.69
CA VAL A 116 -1.30 -11.38 -2.23
C VAL A 116 -2.27 -11.53 -3.40
N SER A 117 -2.03 -10.84 -4.51
CA SER A 117 -2.84 -10.97 -5.73
C SER A 117 -2.75 -12.38 -6.31
N GLY A 118 -1.55 -13.00 -6.28
CA GLY A 118 -1.35 -14.39 -6.65
C GLY A 118 -2.17 -15.36 -5.78
N GLN A 119 -2.15 -15.17 -4.46
CA GLN A 119 -2.96 -15.97 -3.54
C GLN A 119 -4.47 -15.80 -3.78
N MET A 120 -4.91 -14.59 -4.15
CA MET A 120 -6.30 -14.33 -4.51
C MET A 120 -6.69 -15.04 -5.82
N ILE A 121 -5.84 -14.98 -6.84
CA ILE A 121 -6.06 -15.71 -8.10
C ILE A 121 -6.11 -17.22 -7.83
N GLU A 122 -5.19 -17.77 -7.04
CA GLU A 122 -5.19 -19.17 -6.65
C GLU A 122 -6.51 -19.57 -5.98
N HIS A 123 -6.99 -18.77 -5.02
CA HIS A 123 -8.27 -19.00 -4.35
C HIS A 123 -9.45 -19.04 -5.34
N ILE A 124 -9.52 -18.06 -6.25
CA ILE A 124 -10.57 -17.96 -7.27
C ILE A 124 -10.55 -19.20 -8.17
N LEU A 125 -9.37 -19.59 -8.66
CA LEU A 125 -9.23 -20.73 -9.56
C LEU A 125 -9.58 -22.05 -8.87
N LYS A 126 -9.17 -22.24 -7.61
CA LYS A 126 -9.59 -23.41 -6.81
C LYS A 126 -11.10 -23.50 -6.68
N ASN A 127 -11.78 -22.38 -6.42
CA ASN A 127 -13.24 -22.35 -6.32
C ASN A 127 -13.95 -22.59 -7.67
N CYS A 128 -13.27 -22.37 -8.80
CA CYS A 128 -13.83 -22.68 -10.11
C CYS A 128 -13.87 -24.20 -10.39
N GLY A 129 -12.99 -24.98 -9.75
CA GLY A 129 -12.78 -26.39 -10.08
C GLY A 129 -12.43 -26.56 -11.56
N ASP A 130 -13.04 -27.54 -12.22
CA ASP A 130 -12.80 -27.82 -13.65
C ASP A 130 -13.54 -26.87 -14.61
N ASN A 131 -14.44 -26.01 -14.10
CA ASN A 131 -15.21 -25.07 -14.92
C ASN A 131 -14.48 -23.72 -15.07
N LEU A 132 -13.40 -23.70 -15.84
CA LEU A 132 -12.56 -22.52 -16.08
C LEU A 132 -13.08 -21.64 -17.23
N THR A 133 -14.35 -21.26 -17.15
CA THR A 133 -14.98 -20.33 -18.09
C THR A 133 -14.92 -18.89 -17.56
N ARG A 134 -14.92 -17.90 -18.46
CA ARG A 134 -14.94 -16.47 -18.09
C ARG A 134 -16.05 -16.17 -17.09
N ASP A 135 -17.25 -16.69 -17.35
CA ASP A 135 -18.44 -16.44 -16.52
C ASP A 135 -18.28 -17.04 -15.13
N ASN A 136 -17.74 -18.26 -15.00
CA ASN A 136 -17.51 -18.87 -13.69
C ASN A 136 -16.38 -18.17 -12.93
N VAL A 137 -15.28 -17.80 -13.60
CA VAL A 137 -14.19 -17.04 -12.97
C VAL A 137 -14.72 -15.72 -12.42
N LEU A 138 -15.49 -14.97 -13.21
CA LEU A 138 -16.09 -13.72 -12.75
C LEU A 138 -17.04 -13.95 -11.57
N LYS A 139 -17.86 -15.01 -11.63
CA LYS A 139 -18.76 -15.40 -10.53
C LYS A 139 -17.98 -15.66 -9.24
N GLN A 140 -16.89 -16.43 -9.28
CA GLN A 140 -16.09 -16.71 -8.09
C GLN A 140 -15.34 -15.48 -7.60
N ALA A 141 -14.80 -14.67 -8.50
CA ALA A 141 -14.07 -13.44 -8.17
C ALA A 141 -14.97 -12.38 -7.52
N THR A 142 -16.26 -12.37 -7.82
CA THR A 142 -17.25 -11.39 -7.32
C THR A 142 -18.12 -11.93 -6.19
N ASN A 143 -17.77 -13.07 -5.58
CA ASN A 143 -18.50 -13.64 -4.44
C ASN A 143 -17.55 -14.01 -3.29
N ILE A 144 -16.64 -13.09 -2.96
CA ILE A 144 -15.63 -13.30 -1.92
C ILE A 144 -16.12 -12.66 -0.63
N LYS A 145 -16.09 -13.42 0.48
CA LYS A 145 -16.49 -12.94 1.80
C LYS A 145 -15.45 -13.31 2.84
N ASN A 146 -15.02 -12.33 3.63
CA ASN A 146 -14.11 -12.48 4.76
C ASN A 146 -12.82 -13.28 4.44
N LEU A 147 -12.31 -13.18 3.21
CA LEU A 147 -11.10 -13.89 2.81
C LEU A 147 -9.89 -13.20 3.42
N SER A 148 -9.01 -13.97 4.08
CA SER A 148 -7.82 -13.43 4.73
C SER A 148 -6.56 -14.12 4.23
N PHE A 149 -5.50 -13.33 4.04
CA PHE A 149 -4.17 -13.81 3.66
C PHE A 149 -3.14 -13.41 4.72
N GLY A 150 -2.01 -14.12 4.74
CA GLY A 150 -0.95 -13.92 5.73
C GLY A 150 -0.37 -12.50 5.73
N LEU A 151 -0.38 -11.80 4.59
CA LEU A 151 0.13 -10.43 4.48
C LEU A 151 -0.93 -9.33 4.64
N LEU A 152 -2.19 -9.66 4.96
CA LEU A 152 -3.16 -8.64 5.35
C LEU A 152 -2.87 -8.15 6.77
N LEU A 153 -3.15 -6.87 7.04
CA LEU A 153 -3.06 -6.35 8.41
C LEU A 153 -4.13 -7.00 9.31
N PRO A 154 -3.85 -7.16 10.61
CA PRO A 154 -4.84 -7.70 11.56
C PRO A 154 -6.16 -6.91 11.50
N GLY A 155 -7.26 -7.66 11.33
CA GLY A 155 -8.63 -7.10 11.20
C GLY A 155 -9.03 -6.72 9.77
N VAL A 156 -8.15 -6.88 8.78
CA VAL A 156 -8.45 -6.65 7.36
C VAL A 156 -8.81 -7.97 6.67
N THR A 157 -9.90 -7.97 5.92
CA THR A 157 -10.31 -9.08 5.06
C THR A 157 -10.69 -8.58 3.68
N VAL A 158 -10.57 -9.44 2.68
CA VAL A 158 -11.04 -9.22 1.32
C VAL A 158 -12.51 -9.58 1.23
N ASN A 159 -13.30 -8.64 0.70
CA ASN A 159 -14.72 -8.82 0.41
C ASN A 159 -14.97 -8.27 -0.99
N VAL A 160 -15.65 -9.04 -1.85
CA VAL A 160 -15.99 -8.62 -3.20
C VAL A 160 -17.40 -9.13 -3.50
N SER A 161 -18.24 -8.25 -4.03
CA SER A 161 -19.61 -8.58 -4.42
C SER A 161 -19.86 -8.18 -5.88
N PRO A 162 -20.96 -8.65 -6.51
CA PRO A 162 -21.33 -8.21 -7.86
C PRO A 162 -21.68 -6.72 -7.93
N ASP A 163 -21.93 -6.07 -6.80
CA ASP A 163 -22.30 -4.65 -6.70
C ASP A 163 -21.12 -3.76 -6.22
N ASP A 164 -20.07 -4.37 -5.66
CA ASP A 164 -18.86 -3.68 -5.19
C ASP A 164 -17.61 -4.54 -5.43
N TYR A 165 -16.78 -4.08 -6.36
CA TYR A 165 -15.56 -4.74 -6.79
C TYR A 165 -14.33 -4.31 -5.97
N SER A 166 -14.52 -3.42 -4.99
CA SER A 166 -13.46 -2.96 -4.09
C SER A 166 -13.02 -4.11 -3.20
N THR A 167 -11.75 -4.48 -3.24
CA THR A 167 -11.23 -5.64 -2.49
C THR A 167 -11.13 -5.39 -0.98
N PHE A 168 -10.82 -4.16 -0.57
CA PHE A 168 -10.65 -3.78 0.83
C PHE A 168 -11.62 -2.67 1.21
N SER A 169 -12.38 -2.91 2.28
CA SER A 169 -13.20 -1.90 2.95
C SER A 169 -12.59 -1.46 4.28
N THR A 170 -11.72 -2.27 4.90
CA THR A 170 -11.07 -1.94 6.17
C THR A 170 -9.61 -1.58 5.95
N PHE A 171 -9.19 -0.43 6.51
CA PHE A 171 -7.81 0.04 6.49
C PHE A 171 -7.31 0.35 7.90
N ARG A 172 -5.99 0.36 8.08
CA ARG A 172 -5.32 0.86 9.29
C ARG A 172 -4.48 2.07 8.94
N THR A 173 -4.53 3.10 9.77
CA THR A 173 -3.63 4.26 9.63
C THR A 173 -2.24 3.92 10.13
N ALA A 174 -1.22 4.38 9.39
CA ALA A 174 0.18 4.21 9.74
C ALA A 174 0.93 5.53 9.62
N ARG A 175 1.88 5.76 10.53
CA ARG A 175 2.80 6.90 10.49
C ARG A 175 4.21 6.41 10.29
N PHE A 176 4.94 7.01 9.38
CA PHE A 176 6.36 6.70 9.21
C PHE A 176 7.18 7.36 10.31
N ASP A 177 7.84 6.58 11.17
CA ASP A 177 8.61 7.07 12.32
C ASP A 177 10.09 7.37 12.01
N GLY A 178 10.46 7.29 10.72
CA GLY A 178 11.84 7.38 10.25
C GLY A 178 12.51 6.01 10.06
N LYS A 179 11.86 4.92 10.50
CA LYS A 179 12.35 3.54 10.33
C LYS A 179 11.29 2.62 9.76
N ARG A 180 10.03 2.75 10.20
CA ARG A 180 8.92 1.86 9.84
C ARG A 180 7.59 2.61 9.79
N TRP A 181 6.58 1.96 9.24
CA TRP A 181 5.19 2.40 9.25
C TRP A 181 4.48 1.94 10.53
N ALA A 182 4.58 2.73 11.59
CA ALA A 182 3.93 2.44 12.87
C ALA A 182 2.41 2.61 12.76
N ILE A 183 1.67 1.51 12.92
CA ILE A 183 0.20 1.51 12.93
C ILE A 183 -0.32 2.24 14.16
N PHE A 184 -1.30 3.12 13.98
CA PHE A 184 -1.96 3.84 15.07
C PHE A 184 -3.45 4.02 14.77
N GLY A 185 -4.23 4.30 15.82
CA GLY A 185 -5.68 4.51 15.71
C GLY A 185 -6.49 3.23 15.46
N GLU A 186 -7.81 3.42 15.46
CA GLU A 186 -8.79 2.37 15.17
C GLU A 186 -8.87 2.05 13.67
N PRO A 187 -9.30 0.83 13.29
CA PRO A 187 -9.56 0.51 11.90
C PRO A 187 -10.57 1.46 11.24
N ILE A 188 -10.28 1.90 10.02
CA ILE A 188 -11.15 2.75 9.21
C ILE A 188 -11.95 1.84 8.28
N ASN A 189 -13.28 1.94 8.32
CA ASN A 189 -14.17 1.32 7.33
C ASN A 189 -14.54 2.34 6.26
N ALA A 190 -14.27 1.99 5.00
CA ALA A 190 -14.50 2.80 3.81
C ALA A 190 -15.77 2.38 3.05
N THR A 191 -16.62 1.53 3.62
CA THR A 191 -17.93 1.23 3.03
C THR A 191 -18.74 2.51 2.94
N ALA A 192 -19.02 2.94 1.70
CA ALA A 192 -20.03 3.95 1.46
C ALA A 192 -21.37 3.43 2.00
N LYS A 193 -22.08 4.27 2.76
CA LYS A 193 -23.50 4.05 3.06
C LYS A 193 -24.34 4.23 1.82
#